data_AF-A0A380FCE0-F1
#
_entry.id   AF-A0A380FCE0-F1
#
_cell.length_a   1.000
_cell.length_b   1.000
_cell.length_c   1.000
_cell.angle_alpha   90.00
_cell.angle_beta   90.00
_cell.angle_gamma   90.00
#
_symmetry.space_group_name_H-M   'P 1'
#
loop_
_entity.id
_entity.type
_entity.pdbx_description
1 polymer ?
#
loop_
_entity_poly.entity_id
_entity_poly.type
_entity_poly.pdbx_seq_one_letter_code
_entity_poly.pdbx_strand_id
1 'polypeptide(L)' 'MIDYDNASNVHGWQWSASTGTDAVPYFRMFNPIRQSERFDAQGYFIKNTARNI' A
#
# COMPACT_ATOMS: atom_id res chain seq x y z
N MET A 1 2.98 -5.71 14.03
CA MET A 1 2.86 -4.23 13.99
C MET A 1 2.91 -3.74 15.42
N ILE A 2 3.75 -2.74 15.71
CA ILE A 2 3.86 -2.17 17.05
C ILE A 2 2.56 -1.42 17.45
N ASP A 3 1.79 -1.02 16.45
CA ASP A 3 0.55 -0.25 16.43
C ASP A 3 -0.68 -1.10 16.10
N TYR A 4 -0.63 -2.41 16.36
CA TYR A 4 -1.72 -3.31 16.00
C TYR A 4 -3.03 -2.98 16.72
N ASP A 5 -4.06 -2.70 15.93
CA ASP A 5 -5.46 -2.68 16.34
C ASP A 5 -6.27 -3.60 15.41
N ASN A 6 -7.15 -4.43 15.98
CA ASN A 6 -7.87 -5.46 15.22
C ASN A 6 -8.81 -4.84 14.18
N ALA A 7 -9.57 -3.81 14.56
CA ALA A 7 -10.52 -3.18 13.66
C ALA A 7 -9.81 -2.53 12.47
N SER A 8 -8.75 -1.77 12.76
CA SER A 8 -7.94 -1.06 11.74
C SER A 8 -7.24 -2.05 10.80
N ASN A 9 -6.68 -3.14 11.34
CA ASN A 9 -5.97 -4.12 10.52
C ASN A 9 -6.93 -4.89 9.61
N VAL A 10 -8.04 -5.43 10.13
CA VAL A 10 -9.03 -6.15 9.32
C VAL A 10 -9.62 -5.24 8.24
N HIS A 11 -9.94 -4.00 8.58
CA HIS A 11 -10.50 -3.06 7.61
C HIS A 11 -9.48 -2.65 6.54
N GLY A 12 -8.21 -2.47 6.89
CA GLY A 12 -7.14 -2.18 5.92
C GLY A 12 -6.93 -3.33 4.92
N TRP A 13 -6.99 -4.58 5.39
CA TRP A 13 -6.96 -5.76 4.52
C TRP A 13 -8.18 -5.84 3.60
N GLN A 14 -9.37 -5.60 4.15
CA GLN A 14 -10.61 -5.57 3.40
C GLN A 14 -10.57 -4.50 2.28
N TRP A 15 -10.20 -3.27 2.63
CA TRP A 15 -10.06 -2.15 1.69
C TRP A 15 -9.13 -2.47 0.52
N SER A 16 -7.97 -3.07 0.82
CA SER A 16 -6.97 -3.44 -0.19
C SER A 16 -7.45 -4.57 -1.11
N ALA A 17 -8.19 -5.53 -0.55
CA ALA A 17 -8.75 -6.67 -1.28
C ALA A 17 -10.07 -6.34 -2.00
N SER A 18 -10.51 -5.08 -2.01
CA SER A 18 -11.79 -4.65 -2.58
C SER A 18 -13.00 -5.33 -1.93
N THR A 19 -12.90 -5.64 -0.64
CA THR A 19 -13.95 -6.26 0.17
C THR A 19 -14.28 -5.35 1.36
N GLY A 20 -15.47 -5.47 1.94
CA GLY A 20 -15.88 -4.62 3.07
C GLY A 20 -16.46 -3.27 2.66
N THR A 21 -16.47 -2.31 3.59
CA THR A 21 -17.16 -1.03 3.43
C THR A 21 -16.22 0.03 2.87
N ASP A 22 -16.65 0.79 1.86
CA ASP A 22 -15.86 1.85 1.18
C ASP A 22 -14.47 1.39 0.72
N ALA A 23 -14.38 0.12 0.31
CA ALA A 23 -13.15 -0.46 -0.20
C ALA A 23 -12.80 0.13 -1.56
N VAL A 24 -11.52 -0.03 -1.95
CA VAL A 24 -11.11 0.26 -3.32
C VAL A 24 -11.95 -0.58 -4.29
N PRO A 25 -12.45 -0.02 -5.41
CA PRO A 25 -13.18 -0.81 -6.39
C PRO A 25 -12.32 -1.93 -6.97
N TYR A 26 -12.90 -3.13 -7.17
CA TYR A 26 -12.17 -4.32 -7.62
C TYR A 26 -11.38 -4.16 -8.92
N PHE A 27 -11.79 -3.23 -9.79
CA PHE A 27 -11.11 -2.94 -11.06
C PHE A 27 -9.96 -1.95 -10.92
N ARG A 28 -9.73 -1.37 -9.75
CA ARG A 28 -8.61 -0.44 -9.52
C ARG A 28 -7.35 -1.21 -9.18
N MET A 29 -6.47 -1.33 -10.18
CA MET A 29 -5.11 -1.83 -10.01
C MET A 29 -4.13 -0.66 -9.85
N PHE A 30 -3.47 -0.56 -8.71
CA PHE A 30 -2.44 0.45 -8.49
C PHE A 30 -1.15 0.07 -9.23
N ASN A 31 -0.73 0.88 -10.21
CA ASN A 31 0.53 0.66 -10.91
C ASN A 31 1.71 1.05 -10.00
N PRO A 32 2.58 0.11 -9.60
CA PRO A 32 3.66 0.37 -8.65
C PRO A 32 4.68 1.40 -9.15
N ILE A 33 4.91 1.50 -10.46
CA ILE A 33 5.81 2.51 -11.05
C ILE A 33 5.24 3.90 -10.87
N ARG A 34 3.95 4.11 -11.20
CA ARG A 34 3.32 5.43 -11.04
C ARG A 34 3.13 5.80 -9.58
N GLN A 35 2.94 4.83 -8.69
CA GLN A 35 2.92 5.08 -7.24
C GLN A 35 4.32 5.53 -6.77
N SER A 36 5.38 4.86 -7.23
CA SER A 36 6.75 5.24 -6.92
C SER A 36 7.09 6.64 -7.43
N GLU A 37 6.81 6.96 -8.70
CA GLU A 37 7.02 8.29 -9.27
C GLU A 37 6.33 9.41 -8.49
N ARG A 38 5.14 9.12 -7.93
CA ARG A 38 4.36 10.09 -7.18
C ARG A 38 4.82 10.24 -5.72
N PHE A 39 5.21 9.16 -5.06
CA PHE A 39 5.43 9.13 -3.60
C PHE A 39 6.89 8.93 -3.18
N ASP A 40 7.77 8.48 -4.08
CA ASP A 40 9.21 8.34 -3.90
C ASP A 40 9.95 8.70 -5.21
N ALA A 41 9.73 9.90 -5.74
CA ALA A 41 10.23 10.32 -7.05
C ALA A 41 11.76 10.19 -7.23
N GLN A 42 12.52 10.30 -6.13
CA GLN A 42 13.98 10.18 -6.12
C GLN A 42 14.47 8.74 -5.78
N GLY A 43 13.54 7.86 -5.43
CA GLY A 43 13.80 6.47 -5.08
C GLY A 43 14.56 6.31 -3.76
N TYR A 44 14.54 7.29 -2.86
CA TYR A 44 15.37 7.26 -1.65
C TYR A 44 14.89 6.20 -0.67
N PHE A 45 13.56 6.04 -0.54
CA PHE A 45 13.00 5.03 0.34
C PHE A 45 13.33 3.62 -0.18
N ILE A 46 13.15 3.39 -1.49
CA ILE A 46 13.46 2.11 -2.12
C ILE A 46 14.96 1.80 -2.03
N LYS A 47 15.85 2.74 -2.37
CA LYS A 47 17.32 2.53 -2.31
C LYS A 47 17.83 2.22 -0.91
N ASN A 48 17.28 2.88 0.11
CA ASN A 48 17.72 2.67 1.48
C ASN A 48 17.23 1.33 2.06
N THR A 49 16.02 0.90 1.68
CA THR A 49 15.35 -0.26 2.27
C THR A 49 15.63 -1.55 1.49
N ALA A 50 15.72 -1.47 0.17
CA ALA A 50 16.00 -2.58 -0.73
C ALA A 50 17.46 -2.57 -1.19
N ARG A 51 18.40 -2.51 -0.24
CA ARG A 51 19.83 -2.67 -0.52
C ARG A 51 20.00 -4.07 -1.10
N ASN A 52 20.31 -4.18 -2.40
CA ASN A 52 20.51 -5.40 -3.22
C ASN A 52 19.50 -5.63 -4.35
N ILE A 53 18.74 -4.61 -4.76
CA ILE A 53 18.22 -4.54 -6.14
C ILE A 53 19.23 -3.80 -7.01
#